data_AF-A0A6J6A1A9-F1
#
_entry.id   AF-A0A6J6A1A9-F1
#
_cell.length_a   1.000
_cell.length_b   1.000
_cell.length_c   1.000
_cell.angle_alpha   90.00
_cell.angle_beta   90.00
_cell.angle_gamma   90.00
#
_symmetry.space_group_name_H-M   'P 1'
#
loop_
_entity.id
_entity.type
_entity.pdbx_description
1 polymer ?
#
loop_
_entity_poly.entity_id
_entity_poly.type
_entity_poly.pdbx_seq_one_letter_code
_entity_poly.pdbx_strand_id
1 'polypeptide(L)'
;MRALAHEPESLETFFTEIGRAAGADARLDGFVERLRLEFNDPEQLEFRARLIVERMALAFQGALLVEHAPAAVSDAFCSARLSERPGLNYGSLPPGTDAAAIIARHTPQG
;
A
#
# COMPACT_ATOMS: atom_id res chain seq x y z
N MET A 1 15.57 10.14 -6.82
CA MET A 1 16.19 9.64 -5.56
C MET A 1 17.23 10.57 -4.95
N ARG A 2 17.21 11.88 -5.23
CA ARG A 2 17.96 12.86 -4.41
C ARG A 2 17.08 13.59 -3.38
N ALA A 3 15.75 13.46 -3.46
CA ALA A 3 14.81 14.19 -2.60
C ALA A 3 14.44 13.46 -1.30
N LEU A 4 14.12 12.15 -1.36
CA LEU A 4 13.63 11.41 -0.18
C LEU A 4 14.67 11.19 0.93
N ALA A 5 15.96 11.22 0.61
CA ALA A 5 17.02 11.13 1.62
C ALA A 5 17.34 12.49 2.29
N HIS A 6 16.85 13.60 1.74
CA HIS A 6 17.19 14.96 2.18
C HIS A 6 16.03 15.71 2.86
N GLU A 7 14.81 15.20 2.79
CA GLU A 7 13.62 15.85 3.35
C GLU A 7 12.92 14.96 4.40
N PRO A 8 13.46 14.88 5.63
CA PRO A 8 12.85 14.10 6.73
C PRO A 8 11.41 14.54 7.02
N GLU A 9 11.10 15.82 6.86
CA GLU A 9 9.75 16.39 7.05
C GLU A 9 8.71 15.80 6.07
N SER A 10 9.11 15.58 4.81
CA SER A 10 8.25 14.96 3.79
C SER A 10 7.94 13.50 4.14
N LEU A 11 8.91 12.79 4.73
CA LEU A 11 8.73 11.40 5.17
C LEU A 11 7.83 11.31 6.41
N GLU A 12 8.01 12.20 7.39
CA GLU A 12 7.13 12.30 8.55
C GLU A 12 5.70 12.64 8.16
N THR A 13 5.51 13.57 7.23
CA THR A 13 4.20 13.94 6.70
C THR A 13 3.54 12.75 6.01
N PHE A 14 4.29 12.02 5.19
CA PHE A 14 3.81 10.80 4.53
C PHE A 14 3.31 9.76 5.54
N PHE A 15 4.11 9.46 6.58
CA PHE A 15 3.72 8.48 7.60
C PHE A 15 2.57 8.96 8.49
N THR A 16 2.48 10.27 8.72
CA THR A 16 1.34 10.88 9.43
C THR A 16 0.05 10.72 8.63
N GLU A 17 0.12 10.96 7.32
CA GLU A 17 -1.05 10.85 6.44
C GLU A 17 -1.58 9.42 6.38
N ILE A 18 -0.73 8.44 6.05
CA ILE A 18 -1.18 7.04 5.98
C ILE A 18 -1.54 6.47 7.36
N GLY A 19 -1.01 7.07 8.44
CA GLY A 19 -1.34 6.71 9.82
C GLY A 19 -2.80 6.95 10.20
N ARG A 20 -3.56 7.75 9.42
CA ARG A 20 -5.01 7.89 9.60
C ARG A 20 -5.78 6.59 9.39
N ALA A 21 -5.23 5.68 8.59
CA ALA A 21 -5.81 4.36 8.32
C ALA A 21 -5.32 3.27 9.32
N ALA A 22 -4.54 3.63 10.34
CA ALA A 22 -3.97 2.67 11.28
C ALA A 22 -5.04 1.86 12.02
N GLY A 23 -4.84 0.55 12.13
CA GLY A 23 -5.74 -0.38 12.83
C GLY A 23 -6.98 -0.78 12.02
N ALA A 24 -7.20 -0.21 10.83
CA ALA A 24 -8.31 -0.59 9.97
C ALA A 24 -8.02 -1.85 9.13
N ASP A 25 -6.75 -2.17 8.87
CA ASP A 25 -6.32 -3.42 8.21
C ASP A 25 -4.93 -3.86 8.70
N ALA A 26 -4.85 -5.04 9.33
CA ALA A 26 -3.60 -5.57 9.86
C ALA A 26 -2.51 -5.83 8.80
N ARG A 27 -2.89 -6.08 7.54
CA ARG A 27 -1.94 -6.25 6.43
C ARG A 27 -1.32 -4.92 6.04
N LEU A 28 -2.13 -3.85 6.02
CA LEU A 28 -1.64 -2.49 5.80
C LEU A 28 -0.71 -2.08 6.94
N ASP A 29 -1.13 -2.28 8.20
CA ASP A 29 -0.31 -1.95 9.37
C ASP A 29 1.05 -2.65 9.31
N GLY A 30 1.06 -3.97 9.08
CA GLY A 30 2.31 -4.73 8.95
C GLY A 30 3.16 -4.30 7.75
N PHE A 31 2.53 -3.88 6.65
CA PHE A 31 3.25 -3.37 5.49
C PHE A 31 3.91 -2.01 5.77
N VAL A 32 3.21 -1.11 6.46
CA VAL A 32 3.72 0.21 6.87
C VAL A 32 4.89 0.06 7.84
N GLU A 33 4.79 -0.84 8.82
CA GLU A 33 5.89 -1.09 9.76
C GLU A 33 7.14 -1.62 9.05
N ARG A 34 6.98 -2.58 8.13
CA ARG A 34 8.11 -3.04 7.31
C ARG A 34 8.69 -1.92 6.46
N LEU A 35 7.86 -1.03 5.91
CA LEU A 35 8.31 0.11 5.12
C LEU A 35 9.13 1.09 5.97
N ARG A 36 8.74 1.37 7.23
CA ARG A 36 9.53 2.20 8.15
C ARG A 36 10.95 1.64 8.34
N LEU A 37 11.05 0.32 8.51
CA LEU A 37 12.34 -0.35 8.70
C LEU A 37 13.28 -0.21 7.49
N GLU A 38 12.75 -0.03 6.27
CA GLU A 38 13.58 0.15 5.06
C GLU A 38 14.40 1.43 5.07
N PHE A 39 14.00 2.43 5.86
CA PHE A 39 14.72 3.70 6.00
C PHE A 39 15.82 3.66 7.07
N ASN A 40 15.93 2.57 7.85
CA ASN A 40 16.94 2.43 8.90
C ASN A 40 18.32 2.00 8.37
N ASP A 41 18.44 1.62 7.09
CA ASP A 41 19.71 1.28 6.43
C ASP A 41 20.03 2.27 5.29
N PRO A 42 20.62 3.43 5.62
CA PRO A 42 20.90 4.49 4.64
C PRO A 42 21.98 4.10 3.62
N GLU A 43 22.88 3.16 3.94
CA GLU A 43 23.99 2.76 3.04
C GLU A 43 23.48 2.03 1.79
N GLN A 44 22.36 1.30 1.91
CA GLN A 44 21.73 0.58 0.80
C GLN A 44 20.57 1.33 0.16
N LEU A 45 20.23 2.51 0.68
CA LEU A 45 19.04 3.26 0.28
C LEU A 45 19.07 3.67 -1.20
N GLU A 46 20.24 4.02 -1.73
CA GLU A 46 20.37 4.41 -3.15
C GLU A 46 20.09 3.25 -4.12
N PHE A 47 20.51 2.04 -3.77
CA PHE A 47 20.26 0.84 -4.57
C PHE A 47 18.78 0.43 -4.53
N ARG A 48 18.11 0.67 -3.40
CA ARG A 48 16.76 0.16 -3.12
C ARG A 48 15.65 1.19 -3.28
N ALA A 49 16.01 2.46 -3.30
CA ALA A 49 15.34 3.54 -4.00
C ALA A 49 14.01 3.17 -4.67
N ARG A 50 14.07 2.62 -5.89
CA ARG A 50 12.88 2.41 -6.73
C ARG A 50 11.86 1.51 -6.05
N LEU A 51 12.35 0.46 -5.37
CA LEU A 51 11.53 -0.45 -4.58
C LEU A 51 10.92 0.26 -3.37
N ILE A 52 11.65 1.15 -2.70
CA ILE A 52 11.11 1.93 -1.57
C ILE A 52 9.98 2.84 -2.04
N VAL A 53 10.15 3.57 -3.14
CA VAL A 53 9.10 4.43 -3.70
C VAL A 53 7.88 3.63 -4.16
N GLU A 54 8.09 2.46 -4.77
CA GLU A 54 6.99 1.55 -5.10
C GLU A 54 6.20 1.15 -3.84
N ARG A 55 6.89 0.78 -2.77
CA ARG A 55 6.25 0.45 -1.49
C ARG A 55 5.54 1.64 -0.86
N MET A 56 6.11 2.84 -0.93
CA MET A 56 5.44 4.07 -0.48
C MET A 56 4.13 4.30 -1.23
N ALA A 57 4.14 4.13 -2.56
CA ALA A 57 2.94 4.27 -3.38
C ALA A 57 1.87 3.22 -3.01
N LEU A 58 2.27 1.97 -2.78
CA LEU A 58 1.35 0.90 -2.36
C LEU A 58 0.75 1.16 -0.98
N ALA A 59 1.55 1.62 -0.01
CA ALA A 59 1.06 1.97 1.32
C ALA A 59 0.05 3.12 1.25
N PHE A 60 0.34 4.16 0.45
CA PHE A 60 -0.56 5.30 0.26
C PHE A 60 -1.88 4.90 -0.40
N GLN A 61 -1.82 4.10 -1.48
CA GLN A 61 -3.02 3.57 -2.13
C GLN A 61 -3.85 2.71 -1.16
N GLY A 62 -3.19 1.85 -0.38
CA GLY A 62 -3.85 1.02 0.63
C GLY A 62 -4.58 1.86 1.67
N ALA A 63 -3.91 2.88 2.23
CA ALA A 63 -4.51 3.78 3.21
C ALA A 63 -5.75 4.50 2.65
N LEU A 64 -5.66 5.08 1.45
CA LEU A 64 -6.80 5.77 0.83
C LEU A 64 -7.97 4.83 0.54
N LEU A 65 -7.70 3.59 0.10
CA LEU A 65 -8.76 2.62 -0.14
C LEU A 65 -9.43 2.17 1.15
N VAL A 66 -8.66 1.94 2.20
CA VAL A 66 -9.20 1.56 3.51
C VAL A 66 -10.05 2.68 4.12
N GLU A 67 -9.65 3.95 3.92
CA GLU A 67 -10.37 5.09 4.48
C GLU A 67 -11.63 5.46 3.67
N HIS A 68 -11.62 5.25 2.35
CA HIS A 68 -12.64 5.85 1.47
C HIS A 68 -13.31 4.89 0.48
N ALA A 69 -12.83 3.66 0.32
CA ALA A 69 -13.43 2.69 -0.60
C ALA A 69 -14.32 1.68 0.13
N PRO A 70 -15.26 1.04 -0.58
CA PRO A 70 -16.00 -0.09 -0.03
C PRO A 70 -15.05 -1.21 0.40
N ALA A 71 -15.40 -1.91 1.48
CA ALA A 71 -14.58 -2.98 2.08
C ALA A 71 -14.12 -4.03 1.05
N ALA A 72 -15.00 -4.45 0.13
CA ALA A 72 -14.64 -5.40 -0.92
C ALA A 72 -13.46 -4.95 -1.80
N VAL A 73 -13.31 -3.64 -2.05
CA VAL A 73 -12.21 -3.09 -2.84
C VAL A 73 -10.93 -3.00 -2.01
N SER A 74 -11.02 -2.46 -0.79
CA SER A 74 -9.86 -2.31 0.10
C SER A 74 -9.31 -3.68 0.51
N ASP A 75 -10.16 -4.66 0.82
CA ASP A 75 -9.77 -6.02 1.16
C ASP A 75 -9.05 -6.72 0.02
N ALA A 76 -9.60 -6.63 -1.19
CA ALA A 76 -9.00 -7.21 -2.38
C ALA A 76 -7.61 -6.60 -2.65
N PHE A 77 -7.49 -5.27 -2.54
CA PHE A 77 -6.22 -4.57 -2.72
C PHE A 77 -5.19 -4.98 -1.66
N CYS A 78 -5.55 -4.88 -0.38
CA CYS A 78 -4.66 -5.21 0.74
C CYS A 78 -4.18 -6.66 0.66
N SER A 79 -5.07 -7.59 0.32
CA SER A 79 -4.68 -8.99 0.17
C SER A 79 -3.77 -9.24 -1.04
N ALA A 80 -4.03 -8.59 -2.17
CA ALA A 80 -3.27 -8.82 -3.40
C ALA A 80 -1.89 -8.17 -3.37
N ARG A 81 -1.76 -7.01 -2.72
CA ARG A 81 -0.58 -6.13 -2.85
C ARG A 81 0.21 -5.92 -1.57
N LEU A 82 -0.41 -6.05 -0.40
CA LEU A 82 0.24 -5.79 0.89
C LEU A 82 0.53 -7.07 1.68
N SER A 83 0.08 -8.23 1.18
CA SER A 83 0.40 -9.53 1.76
C SER A 83 1.89 -9.86 1.64
N GLU A 84 2.38 -10.74 2.52
CA GLU A 84 3.79 -11.13 2.53
C GLU A 84 4.21 -11.94 1.28
N ARG A 85 3.23 -12.55 0.60
CA ARG A 85 3.43 -13.34 -0.62
C ARG A 85 2.41 -12.92 -1.66
N PRO A 86 2.59 -11.75 -2.30
CA PRO A 86 1.69 -11.30 -3.35
C PRO A 86 1.82 -12.24 -4.55
N GLY A 87 0.70 -12.54 -5.20
CA GLY A 87 0.73 -13.30 -6.44
C GLY A 87 1.41 -12.49 -7.54
N LEU A 88 2.29 -13.16 -8.29
CA LEU A 88 3.11 -12.53 -9.33
C LEU A 88 2.32 -12.26 -10.63
N ASN A 89 1.24 -13.00 -10.84
CA ASN A 89 0.39 -12.90 -12.03
C ASN A 89 -0.91 -12.15 -11.73
N TYR A 90 -1.45 -11.46 -12.73
CA TYR A 90 -2.83 -10.95 -12.65
C TYR A 90 -3.82 -12.12 -12.49
N GLY A 91 -4.92 -11.87 -11.76
CA GLY A 91 -5.93 -12.88 -11.45
C GLY A 91 -5.61 -13.76 -10.23
N SER A 92 -4.48 -13.53 -9.54
CA SER A 92 -4.08 -14.25 -8.33
C SER A 92 -4.76 -13.72 -7.04
N LEU A 93 -6.01 -13.27 -7.15
CA LEU A 93 -6.78 -12.80 -6.00
C LEU A 93 -7.08 -13.98 -5.05
N PRO A 94 -7.06 -13.75 -3.73
CA PRO A 94 -7.37 -14.80 -2.77
C PRO A 94 -8.83 -15.28 -2.93
N PRO A 95 -9.11 -16.56 -2.63
CA PRO A 95 -10.48 -17.06 -2.54
C PRO A 95 -11.33 -16.18 -1.62
N GLY A 96 -12.58 -15.91 -2.02
CA GLY A 96 -13.50 -15.06 -1.26
C GLY A 96 -13.48 -13.57 -1.65
N THR A 97 -12.63 -13.15 -2.58
CA THR A 97 -12.69 -11.80 -3.14
C THR A 97 -13.98 -11.62 -3.95
N ASP A 98 -14.78 -10.61 -3.62
CA ASP A 98 -15.98 -10.25 -4.39
C ASP A 98 -15.61 -9.48 -5.68
N ALA A 99 -15.09 -10.22 -6.64
CA ALA A 99 -14.70 -9.67 -7.94
C ALA A 99 -15.90 -9.06 -8.69
N ALA A 100 -17.11 -9.60 -8.49
CA ALA A 100 -18.32 -9.10 -9.13
C ALA A 100 -18.67 -7.68 -8.63
N ALA A 101 -18.64 -7.45 -7.32
CA ALA A 101 -18.88 -6.13 -6.74
C ALA A 101 -17.82 -5.11 -7.18
N ILE A 102 -16.55 -5.52 -7.27
CA ILE A 102 -15.46 -4.66 -7.76
C ILE A 102 -15.72 -4.24 -9.21
N ILE A 103 -16.08 -5.19 -10.09
CA ILE A 103 -16.37 -4.91 -11.50
C ILE A 103 -17.59 -4.00 -11.63
N ALA A 104 -18.68 -4.30 -10.90
CA ALA A 104 -19.92 -3.52 -10.96
C ALA A 104 -19.69 -2.05 -10.59
N ARG A 105 -18.86 -1.77 -9.57
CA ARG A 105 -18.50 -0.40 -9.15
C ARG A 105 -17.78 0.40 -10.25
N HIS A 106 -16.93 -0.25 -11.03
CA HIS A 106 -16.07 0.42 -12.03
C HIS A 106 -16.64 0.32 -13.45
N THR A 107 -17.78 -0.33 -13.63
CA THR A 107 -18.49 -0.37 -14.91
C THR A 107 -19.31 0.91 -15.06
N PRO A 108 -19.09 1.73 -16.10
CA PRO A 108 -19.89 2.92 -16.34
C PRO A 108 -21.36 2.52 -16.51
N GLN A 109 -22.25 3.19 -15.79
CA GLN A 109 -23.68 3.08 -16.04
C GLN A 109 -24.01 4.06 -17.16
N GLY A 110 -24.30 3.53 -18.34
CA GLY A 110 -24.69 4.32 -19.52
C GLY A 110 -26.04 4.99 -19.36
#